data_AF-A0A947KNH9-F1
#
_entry.id   AF-A0A947KNH9-F1
#
_cell.length_a   1.000
_cell.length_b   1.000
_cell.length_c   1.000
_cell.angle_alpha   90.00
_cell.angle_beta   90.00
_cell.angle_gamma   90.00
#
_symmetry.space_group_name_H-M   'P 1'
#
loop_
_entity.id
_entity.type
_entity.pdbx_description
1 polymer ?
#
loop_
_entity_poly.entity_id
_entity_poly.type
_entity_poly.pdbx_seq_one_letter_code
_entity_poly.pdbx_strand_id
1 'polypeptide(L)'
;MNRQHQHTHRPRIVDVRPYQLLCLVCRLGASSGRRRAAPPIIRLQRLIQENPNRPLRLVCNVDGVYRYQNPGYRLDSAGGALFNEKRDLDILQRMGMSPGDTRPARDLIERMLQSIKTTKNLCGYAGDCAMPTWRGCPQALRGAFERGCSKAFATLIPSRPSREKVTAKKTTAAAMYRVARLHIRPHHLMCMACFYSRQTFAPIAEDNLYEALDIMRKNPVIPVTLVRGCCMICPPCSAYDAATGLCVGGHGMSLRDQKKDLDVLRRLDLNYGNTLPARTLYARLFRRIRSAREICGFQDGIVRGEVWTICDTITKRAYERSRSSGMGIVR
;
A
#
# COMPACT_ATOMS: atom_id res chain seq x y z
N MET A 1 -25.22 13.10 -5.05
CA MET A 1 -24.79 13.70 -3.77
C MET A 1 -24.13 12.62 -2.92
N ASN A 2 -22.80 12.49 -2.95
CA ASN A 2 -22.09 11.60 -2.02
C ASN A 2 -21.80 12.41 -0.76
N ARG A 3 -22.52 12.10 0.33
CA ARG A 3 -22.15 12.57 1.67
C ARG A 3 -20.71 12.18 1.91
N GLN A 4 -19.82 13.17 1.90
CA GLN A 4 -18.47 13.00 2.42
C GLN A 4 -18.65 12.61 3.89
N HIS A 5 -18.42 11.35 4.22
CA HIS A 5 -18.26 10.95 5.61
C HIS A 5 -17.06 11.73 6.16
N GLN A 6 -17.37 12.83 6.85
CA GLN A 6 -16.46 13.49 7.75
C GLN A 6 -16.16 12.51 8.88
N HIS A 7 -15.09 11.73 8.75
CA HIS A 7 -14.52 11.03 9.89
C HIS A 7 -13.87 12.07 10.80
N THR A 8 -14.62 12.52 11.81
CA THR A 8 -14.22 13.52 12.81
C THR A 8 -13.26 12.96 13.87
N HIS A 9 -12.92 11.67 13.85
CA HIS A 9 -11.97 11.09 14.79
C HIS A 9 -10.63 10.83 14.11
N ARG A 10 -9.62 11.68 14.38
CA ARG A 10 -8.24 11.37 14.01
C ARG A 10 -7.83 10.08 14.73
N PRO A 11 -7.38 9.03 14.01
CA PRO A 11 -6.95 7.81 14.66
C PRO A 11 -5.76 8.11 15.56
N ARG A 12 -5.76 7.56 16.77
CA ARG A 12 -4.65 7.69 17.71
C ARG A 12 -3.39 7.05 17.10
N ILE A 13 -2.34 7.84 16.97
CA ILE A 13 -1.01 7.34 16.59
C ILE A 13 -0.46 6.50 17.73
N VAL A 14 0.08 5.33 17.41
CA VAL A 14 0.72 4.43 18.37
C VAL A 14 2.22 4.49 18.17
N ASP A 15 2.94 4.88 19.21
CA ASP A 15 4.40 4.87 19.21
C ASP A 15 4.91 3.44 19.36
N VAL A 16 5.81 3.04 18.47
CA VAL A 16 6.44 1.72 18.47
C VAL A 16 7.94 1.87 18.27
N ARG A 17 8.72 1.09 19.03
CA ARG A 17 10.16 0.97 18.78
C ARG A 17 10.38 0.07 17.55
N PRO A 18 11.34 0.35 16.66
CA PRO A 18 11.62 -0.49 15.48
C PRO A 18 11.77 -1.98 15.79
N TYR A 19 12.49 -2.34 16.86
CA TYR A 19 12.66 -3.75 17.25
C TYR A 19 11.34 -4.45 17.62
N GLN A 20 10.30 -3.71 18.04
CA GLN A 20 9.01 -4.31 18.40
C GLN A 20 8.32 -4.90 17.17
N LEU A 21 8.55 -4.36 15.97
CA LEU A 21 8.08 -4.95 14.71
C LEU A 21 8.73 -6.32 14.48
N LEU A 22 10.02 -6.45 14.75
CA LEU A 22 10.73 -7.73 14.66
C LEU A 22 10.24 -8.71 15.73
N CYS A 23 9.97 -8.23 16.95
CA CYS A 23 9.40 -9.06 18.02
C CYS A 23 8.01 -9.62 17.67
N LEU A 24 7.17 -8.86 16.95
CA LEU A 24 5.88 -9.37 16.45
C LEU A 24 6.11 -10.59 15.55
N VAL A 25 7.05 -10.51 14.60
CA VAL A 25 7.34 -11.59 13.67
C VAL A 25 7.99 -12.77 14.38
N CYS A 26 8.99 -12.54 15.23
CA CYS A 26 9.63 -13.58 16.05
C CYS A 26 8.61 -14.39 16.84
N ARG A 27 7.58 -13.74 17.41
CA ARG A 27 6.53 -14.40 18.17
C ARG A 27 5.77 -15.44 17.33
N LEU A 28 5.52 -15.14 16.05
CA LEU A 28 4.80 -16.05 15.15
C LEU A 28 5.61 -17.30 14.76
N GLY A 29 6.94 -17.22 14.83
CA GLY A 29 7.85 -18.33 14.57
C GLY A 29 8.40 -19.01 15.83
N ALA A 30 7.98 -18.59 17.02
CA ALA A 30 8.34 -19.23 18.28
C ALA A 30 7.60 -20.56 18.44
N SER A 31 8.32 -21.63 18.82
CA SER A 31 7.70 -22.92 19.13
C SER A 31 6.86 -22.82 20.40
N SER A 32 5.68 -23.44 20.40
CA SER A 32 4.79 -23.59 21.56
C SER A 32 5.59 -24.07 22.77
N GLY A 33 5.66 -23.27 23.84
CA GLY A 33 6.33 -23.64 25.09
C GLY A 33 7.55 -22.81 25.51
N ARG A 34 8.04 -21.87 24.69
CA ARG A 34 9.15 -20.97 25.07
C ARG A 34 8.68 -19.51 25.24
N ARG A 35 8.85 -19.00 26.47
CA ARG A 35 8.65 -17.62 26.99
C ARG A 35 7.43 -16.88 26.41
N ARG A 36 6.38 -16.69 27.23
CA ARG A 36 5.23 -15.84 26.90
C ARG A 36 5.72 -14.49 26.37
N ALA A 37 5.18 -14.06 25.22
CA ALA A 37 5.50 -12.75 24.65
C ALA A 37 5.22 -11.66 25.70
N ALA A 38 6.07 -10.62 25.73
CA ALA A 38 5.87 -9.51 26.66
C ALA A 38 4.48 -8.87 26.41
N PRO A 39 3.74 -8.47 27.46
CA PRO A 39 2.41 -7.88 27.31
C PRO A 39 2.32 -6.73 26.29
N PRO A 40 3.32 -5.83 26.15
CA PRO A 40 3.29 -4.78 25.13
C PRO A 40 3.24 -5.31 23.69
N ILE A 41 3.95 -6.39 23.37
CA ILE A 41 3.96 -6.99 22.02
C ILE A 41 2.61 -7.66 21.73
N ILE A 42 2.01 -8.30 22.74
CA ILE A 42 0.67 -8.88 22.61
C ILE A 42 -0.36 -7.80 22.31
N ARG A 43 -0.29 -6.68 23.03
CA ARG A 43 -1.16 -5.53 22.82
C ARG A 43 -0.96 -4.93 21.43
N LEU A 44 0.29 -4.70 21.01
CA LEU A 44 0.59 -4.16 19.69
C LEU A 44 0.04 -5.06 18.57
N GLN A 45 0.20 -6.38 18.69
CA GLN A 45 -0.36 -7.33 17.73
C GLN A 45 -1.88 -7.18 17.62
N ARG A 46 -2.60 -7.14 18.75
CA ARG A 46 -4.06 -6.97 18.75
C ARG A 46 -4.48 -5.67 18.07
N LEU A 47 -3.82 -4.56 18.39
CA LEU A 47 -4.12 -3.25 17.80
C LEU A 47 -3.96 -3.24 16.27
N ILE A 48 -2.98 -3.97 15.75
CA ILE A 48 -2.72 -4.11 14.31
C ILE A 48 -3.76 -5.04 13.68
N GLN A 49 -4.08 -6.17 14.30
CA GLN A 49 -5.07 -7.11 13.78
C GLN A 49 -6.49 -6.51 13.75
N GLU A 50 -6.83 -5.69 14.74
CA GLU A 50 -8.09 -4.93 14.78
C GLU A 50 -8.18 -3.91 13.65
N ASN A 51 -7.07 -3.24 13.33
CA ASN A 51 -7.02 -2.25 12.26
C ASN A 51 -5.59 -2.17 11.68
N PRO A 52 -5.32 -2.87 10.56
CA PRO A 52 -4.00 -2.84 9.92
C PRO A 52 -3.64 -1.48 9.33
N ASN A 53 -4.60 -0.55 9.24
CA ASN A 53 -4.38 0.81 8.75
C ASN A 53 -4.10 1.79 9.89
N ARG A 54 -4.05 1.33 11.14
CA ARG A 54 -3.74 2.18 12.30
C ARG A 54 -2.36 2.82 12.10
N PRO A 55 -2.23 4.14 12.30
CA PRO A 55 -0.94 4.81 12.17
C PRO A 55 -0.03 4.40 13.33
N LEU A 56 1.16 3.91 12.97
CA LEU A 56 2.26 3.63 13.88
C LEU A 56 3.36 4.66 13.63
N ARG A 57 3.91 5.23 14.70
CA ARG A 57 5.09 6.11 14.65
C ARG A 57 6.30 5.36 15.17
N LEU A 58 7.34 5.28 14.34
CA LEU A 58 8.61 4.66 14.69
C LEU A 58 9.37 5.60 15.61
N VAL A 59 9.60 5.18 16.86
CA VAL A 59 10.33 5.96 17.85
C VAL A 59 11.59 5.24 18.33
N CYS A 60 12.69 5.93 18.59
CA CYS A 60 13.89 5.40 19.22
C CYS A 60 14.72 6.52 19.85
N ASN A 61 15.55 6.21 20.84
CA ASN A 61 16.44 7.22 21.43
C ASN A 61 17.55 7.56 20.42
N VAL A 62 17.79 8.86 20.23
CA VAL A 62 18.89 9.42 19.43
C VAL A 62 19.34 10.75 20.04
N ASP A 63 20.59 11.13 19.85
CA ASP A 63 21.14 12.40 20.37
C ASP A 63 20.98 13.59 19.41
N GLY A 64 20.80 13.31 18.12
CA GLY A 64 20.73 14.33 17.06
C GLY A 64 19.42 15.13 17.00
N VAL A 65 19.24 15.87 15.91
CA VAL A 65 18.04 16.70 15.67
C VAL A 65 16.72 15.93 15.65
N TYR A 66 16.78 14.60 15.54
CA TYR A 66 15.63 13.70 15.62
C TYR A 66 15.21 13.34 17.06
N ARG A 67 15.82 13.94 18.10
CA ARG A 67 15.52 13.64 19.51
C ARG A 67 14.10 14.02 19.96
N TYR A 68 13.37 14.82 19.18
CA TYR A 68 12.00 15.26 19.50
C TYR A 68 11.01 14.10 19.65
N GLN A 69 11.32 12.93 19.11
CA GLN A 69 10.49 11.73 19.23
C GLN A 69 10.98 10.73 20.28
N ASN A 70 12.08 11.01 20.99
CA ASN A 70 12.71 10.07 21.91
C ASN A 70 11.71 9.52 22.94
N PRO A 71 11.53 8.19 23.01
CA PRO A 71 10.60 7.57 23.95
C PRO A 71 11.18 7.40 25.37
N GLY A 72 12.45 7.75 25.58
CA GLY A 72 13.20 7.42 26.78
C GLY A 72 13.51 5.92 26.88
N TYR A 73 13.96 5.48 28.05
CA TYR A 73 14.44 4.10 28.26
C TYR A 73 13.36 3.12 28.73
N ARG A 74 12.12 3.59 28.97
CA ARG A 74 11.01 2.75 29.46
C ARG A 74 10.67 1.58 28.54
N LEU A 75 10.93 1.74 27.24
CA LEU A 75 10.66 0.73 26.22
C LEU A 75 11.91 -0.08 25.83
N ASP A 76 13.01 0.04 26.58
CA ASP A 76 14.20 -0.74 26.29
C ASP A 76 13.97 -2.23 26.56
N SER A 77 14.61 -3.06 25.73
CA SER A 77 14.69 -4.50 25.93
C SER A 77 15.96 -4.88 26.67
N ALA A 78 16.12 -6.16 27.00
CA ALA A 78 17.37 -6.68 27.54
C ALA A 78 18.58 -6.32 26.65
N GLY A 79 19.71 -5.99 27.32
CA GLY A 79 20.88 -5.33 26.73
C GLY A 79 21.09 -3.96 27.37
N GLY A 80 22.17 -3.26 27.01
CA GLY A 80 22.39 -1.89 27.46
C GLY A 80 21.66 -0.84 26.60
N ALA A 81 21.66 0.41 27.06
CA ALA A 81 21.04 1.54 26.33
C ALA A 81 21.64 1.69 24.92
N LEU A 82 22.98 1.64 24.81
CA LEU A 82 23.71 1.72 23.53
C LEU A 82 23.29 0.62 22.54
N PHE A 83 23.05 -0.60 23.04
CA PHE A 83 22.57 -1.69 22.20
C PHE A 83 21.16 -1.42 21.67
N ASN A 84 20.25 -0.95 22.54
CA ASN A 84 18.87 -0.67 22.16
C ASN A 84 18.80 0.46 21.12
N GLU A 85 19.60 1.52 21.30
CA GLU A 85 19.74 2.62 20.35
C GLU A 85 20.30 2.13 19.00
N LYS A 86 21.47 1.47 19.01
CA LYS A 86 22.11 0.99 17.77
C LYS A 86 21.19 0.04 17.00
N ARG A 87 20.54 -0.91 17.68
CA ARG A 87 19.64 -1.87 17.04
C ARG A 87 18.49 -1.17 16.33
N ASP A 88 17.87 -0.19 16.98
CA ASP A 88 16.75 0.52 16.37
C ASP A 88 17.20 1.33 15.15
N LEU A 89 18.37 1.98 15.23
CA LEU A 89 18.97 2.69 14.09
C LEU A 89 19.33 1.74 12.94
N ASP A 90 19.91 0.57 13.22
CA ASP A 90 20.20 -0.44 12.19
C ASP A 90 18.91 -0.93 11.50
N ILE A 91 17.82 -1.11 12.26
CA ILE A 91 16.52 -1.52 11.70
C ILE A 91 15.96 -0.40 10.81
N LEU A 92 15.96 0.84 11.28
CA LEU A 92 15.48 2.00 10.52
C LEU A 92 16.28 2.20 9.23
N GLN A 93 17.62 2.08 9.31
CA GLN A 93 18.52 2.18 8.17
C GLN A 93 18.19 1.13 7.10
N ARG A 94 18.01 -0.14 7.50
CA ARG A 94 17.63 -1.21 6.54
C ARG A 94 16.24 -0.97 5.95
N MET A 95 15.32 -0.45 6.76
CA MET A 95 13.99 -0.07 6.31
C MET A 95 13.97 1.25 5.53
N GLY A 96 15.08 1.96 5.35
CA GLY A 96 15.12 3.28 4.71
C GLY A 96 14.15 4.29 5.35
N MET A 97 14.01 4.24 6.68
CA MET A 97 13.12 5.08 7.48
C MET A 97 13.95 5.93 8.45
N SER A 98 13.34 6.99 8.97
CA SER A 98 13.92 7.88 9.98
C SER A 98 13.13 7.80 11.30
N PRO A 99 13.75 8.12 12.44
CA PRO A 99 13.02 8.25 13.69
C PRO A 99 11.92 9.32 13.55
N GLY A 100 10.71 9.00 14.01
CA GLY A 100 9.53 9.85 13.89
C GLY A 100 8.63 9.52 12.70
N ASP A 101 9.08 8.68 11.76
CA ASP A 101 8.28 8.27 10.61
C ASP A 101 6.97 7.61 11.05
N THR A 102 5.85 8.11 10.51
CA THR A 102 4.51 7.63 10.83
C THR A 102 3.84 7.07 9.59
N ARG A 103 3.39 5.81 9.65
CA ARG A 103 2.79 5.08 8.53
C ARG A 103 1.69 4.14 9.01
N PRO A 104 0.75 3.70 8.14
CA PRO A 104 -0.13 2.57 8.46
C PRO A 104 0.67 1.34 8.89
N ALA A 105 0.16 0.57 9.86
CA ALA A 105 0.84 -0.63 10.35
C ALA A 105 1.18 -1.62 9.23
N ARG A 106 0.26 -1.81 8.27
CA ARG A 106 0.48 -2.69 7.11
C ARG A 106 1.72 -2.30 6.30
N ASP A 107 1.92 -1.00 6.06
CA ASP A 107 3.04 -0.48 5.27
C ASP A 107 4.36 -0.74 6.00
N LEU A 108 4.39 -0.54 7.33
CA LEU A 108 5.60 -0.80 8.11
C LEU A 108 5.95 -2.29 8.18
N ILE A 109 4.95 -3.16 8.33
CA ILE A 109 5.15 -4.61 8.36
C ILE A 109 5.64 -5.10 7.00
N GLU A 110 5.00 -4.69 5.91
CA GLU A 110 5.42 -5.06 4.56
C GLU A 110 6.85 -4.57 4.28
N ARG A 111 7.17 -3.31 4.58
CA ARG A 111 8.52 -2.77 4.44
C ARG A 111 9.54 -3.54 5.26
N MET A 112 9.24 -3.83 6.53
CA MET A 112 10.11 -4.60 7.40
C MET A 112 10.38 -6.01 6.86
N LEU A 113 9.35 -6.72 6.40
CA LEU A 113 9.49 -8.05 5.82
C LEU A 113 10.27 -8.04 4.49
N GLN A 114 10.19 -6.95 3.73
CA GLN A 114 10.98 -6.77 2.50
C GLN A 114 12.44 -6.48 2.80
N SER A 115 12.73 -5.60 3.76
CA SER A 115 14.08 -5.12 4.07
C SER A 115 14.88 -6.01 5.02
N ILE A 116 14.22 -6.77 5.89
CA ILE A 116 14.88 -7.55 6.96
C ILE A 116 14.56 -9.02 6.80
N LYS A 117 15.58 -9.83 6.54
CA LYS A 117 15.46 -11.29 6.33
C LYS A 117 15.92 -12.12 7.53
N THR A 118 16.65 -11.51 8.46
CA THR A 118 17.17 -12.18 9.67
C THR A 118 17.37 -11.18 10.80
N THR A 119 17.29 -11.66 12.05
CA THR A 119 17.66 -10.90 13.25
C THR A 119 19.14 -10.99 13.61
N LYS A 120 19.93 -11.82 12.91
CA LYS A 120 21.38 -11.90 13.10
C LYS A 120 22.03 -10.53 12.79
N ASN A 121 22.95 -10.11 13.65
CA ASN A 121 23.63 -8.82 13.58
C ASN A 121 22.69 -7.60 13.66
N LEU A 122 21.49 -7.80 14.23
CA LEU A 122 20.55 -6.74 14.58
C LEU A 122 20.14 -6.89 16.04
N CYS A 123 19.44 -7.99 16.34
CA CYS A 123 18.94 -8.25 17.68
C CYS A 123 19.94 -9.04 18.53
N GLY A 124 21.06 -9.52 17.97
CA GLY A 124 22.12 -10.22 18.67
C GLY A 124 23.32 -10.47 17.76
N TYR A 125 24.51 -10.39 18.33
CA TYR A 125 25.80 -10.57 17.68
C TYR A 125 26.39 -11.93 18.09
N ALA A 126 26.97 -12.68 17.17
CA ALA A 126 27.33 -14.09 17.38
C ALA A 126 28.68 -14.25 18.12
N GLY A 127 28.80 -13.68 19.32
CA GLY A 127 30.02 -13.74 20.14
C GLY A 127 31.01 -12.59 19.89
N ASP A 128 30.74 -11.71 18.93
CA ASP A 128 31.63 -10.61 18.52
C ASP A 128 31.71 -9.44 19.53
N CYS A 129 31.26 -9.64 20.78
CA CYS A 129 31.18 -8.56 21.76
C CYS A 129 31.67 -9.00 23.13
N ALA A 130 32.80 -8.45 23.57
CA ALA A 130 33.35 -8.67 24.90
C ALA A 130 32.53 -7.97 26.01
N MET A 131 31.88 -6.84 25.69
CA MET A 131 31.17 -6.03 26.70
C MET A 131 29.72 -6.51 26.92
N PRO A 132 29.26 -6.67 28.18
CA PRO A 132 27.89 -7.12 28.50
C PRO A 132 26.77 -6.26 27.89
N THR A 133 27.03 -4.97 27.67
CA THR A 133 26.08 -4.01 27.08
C THR A 133 25.56 -4.46 25.70
N TRP A 134 26.35 -5.24 24.96
CA TRP A 134 26.06 -5.67 23.59
C TRP A 134 25.48 -7.09 23.47
N ARG A 135 25.22 -7.78 24.59
CA ARG A 135 24.77 -9.20 24.59
C ARG A 135 23.50 -9.44 23.75
N GLY A 136 22.63 -8.43 23.64
CA GLY A 136 21.41 -8.47 22.84
C GLY A 136 20.39 -9.52 23.27
N CYS A 137 19.47 -9.84 22.36
CA CYS A 137 18.34 -10.74 22.58
C CYS A 137 18.76 -12.22 22.44
N PRO A 138 18.51 -13.08 23.45
CA PRO A 138 18.84 -14.52 23.39
C PRO A 138 18.10 -15.32 22.32
N GLN A 139 17.07 -14.73 21.69
CA GLN A 139 16.28 -15.36 20.63
C GLN A 139 16.76 -14.99 19.23
N ALA A 140 17.66 -14.00 19.09
CA ALA A 140 18.06 -13.44 17.80
C ALA A 140 18.71 -14.45 16.85
N LEU A 141 19.30 -15.53 17.40
CA LEU A 141 20.00 -16.57 16.65
C LEU A 141 19.24 -17.91 16.60
N ARG A 142 17.96 -17.93 17.01
CA ARG A 142 17.17 -19.17 17.14
C ARG A 142 16.22 -19.45 15.95
N GLY A 143 16.34 -18.67 14.88
CA GLY A 143 15.53 -18.83 13.66
C GLY A 143 14.06 -18.44 13.80
N ALA A 144 13.66 -17.83 14.93
CA ALA A 144 12.24 -17.56 15.20
C ALA A 144 11.69 -16.43 14.32
N PHE A 145 12.51 -15.43 14.00
CA PHE A 145 12.13 -14.37 13.07
C PHE A 145 11.87 -14.95 11.67
N GLU A 146 12.82 -15.74 11.17
CA GLU A 146 12.82 -16.34 9.84
C GLU A 146 11.60 -17.25 9.65
N ARG A 147 11.31 -18.11 10.63
CA ARG A 147 10.08 -18.93 10.64
C ARG A 147 8.80 -18.08 10.75
N GLY A 148 8.88 -16.92 11.39
CA GLY A 148 7.77 -16.00 11.54
C GLY A 148 7.45 -15.24 10.25
N CYS A 149 8.45 -14.94 9.42
CA CYS A 149 8.28 -14.16 8.18
C CYS A 149 7.23 -14.75 7.24
N SER A 150 7.21 -16.08 7.08
CA SER A 150 6.23 -16.75 6.20
C SER A 150 4.78 -16.65 6.69
N LYS A 151 4.58 -16.37 7.98
CA LYS A 151 3.26 -16.26 8.62
C LYS A 151 2.83 -14.81 8.86
N ALA A 152 3.80 -13.89 8.88
CA ALA A 152 3.60 -12.52 9.35
C ALA A 152 2.53 -11.77 8.56
N PHE A 153 2.58 -11.82 7.23
CA PHE A 153 1.61 -11.11 6.39
C PHE A 153 0.19 -11.62 6.66
N ALA A 154 -0.05 -12.92 6.48
CA ALA A 154 -1.37 -13.52 6.67
C ALA A 154 -1.93 -13.37 8.11
N THR A 155 -1.06 -13.33 9.12
CA THR A 155 -1.49 -13.26 10.53
C THR A 155 -1.71 -11.82 11.01
N LEU A 156 -0.86 -10.89 10.60
CA LEU A 156 -0.91 -9.49 11.08
C LEU A 156 -1.77 -8.61 10.18
N ILE A 157 -1.80 -8.91 8.88
CA ILE A 157 -2.53 -8.15 7.86
C ILE A 157 -3.39 -9.16 7.09
N PRO A 158 -4.54 -9.58 7.66
CA PRO A 158 -5.37 -10.58 7.01
C PRO A 158 -5.76 -10.08 5.61
N SER A 159 -5.46 -10.89 4.60
CA SER A 159 -5.90 -10.65 3.24
C SER A 159 -7.42 -10.70 3.18
N ARG A 160 -7.99 -9.93 2.25
CA ARG A 160 -9.41 -10.01 1.96
C ARG A 160 -9.79 -11.43 1.51
N PRO A 161 -10.82 -12.07 2.10
CA PRO A 161 -11.18 -13.44 1.77
C PRO A 161 -11.49 -13.63 0.28
N SER A 162 -10.95 -14.69 -0.33
CA SER A 162 -11.15 -14.98 -1.76
C SER A 162 -12.63 -15.12 -2.14
N ARG A 163 -13.45 -15.74 -1.29
CA ARG A 163 -14.90 -15.85 -1.48
C ARG A 163 -15.56 -14.48 -1.60
N GLU A 164 -15.19 -13.56 -0.72
CA GLU A 164 -15.73 -12.20 -0.73
C GLU A 164 -15.37 -11.48 -2.04
N LYS A 165 -14.12 -11.62 -2.51
CA LYS A 165 -13.68 -11.05 -3.78
C LYS A 165 -14.42 -11.63 -4.98
N VAL A 166 -14.61 -12.95 -5.03
CA VAL A 166 -15.38 -13.62 -6.10
C VAL A 166 -16.82 -13.14 -6.12
N THR A 167 -17.46 -13.07 -4.95
CA THR A 167 -18.82 -12.52 -4.81
C THR A 167 -18.86 -11.06 -5.25
N ALA A 168 -17.91 -10.23 -4.81
CA ALA A 168 -17.81 -8.83 -5.20
C ALA A 168 -17.60 -8.68 -6.72
N LYS A 169 -16.74 -9.50 -7.32
CA LYS A 169 -16.51 -9.51 -8.78
C LYS A 169 -17.80 -9.81 -9.52
N LYS A 170 -18.46 -10.93 -9.20
CA LYS A 170 -19.72 -11.34 -9.86
C LYS A 170 -20.80 -10.26 -9.74
N THR A 171 -21.03 -9.76 -8.52
CA THR A 171 -22.11 -8.82 -8.24
C THR A 171 -21.85 -7.45 -8.86
N THR A 172 -20.64 -6.90 -8.71
CA THR A 172 -20.33 -5.56 -9.20
C THR A 172 -20.13 -5.51 -10.71
N ALA A 173 -19.58 -6.56 -11.33
CA ALA A 173 -19.55 -6.67 -12.78
C ALA A 173 -20.96 -6.67 -13.37
N ALA A 174 -21.86 -7.52 -12.85
CA ALA A 174 -23.25 -7.59 -13.31
C ALA A 174 -23.99 -6.26 -13.10
N ALA A 175 -23.76 -5.58 -11.96
CA ALA A 175 -24.35 -4.27 -11.70
C ALA A 175 -23.85 -3.21 -12.69
N MET A 176 -22.54 -3.20 -13.02
CA MET A 176 -21.97 -2.24 -13.96
C MET A 176 -22.61 -2.31 -15.35
N TYR A 177 -22.96 -3.48 -15.86
CA TYR A 177 -23.63 -3.60 -17.16
C TYR A 177 -25.05 -3.00 -17.21
N ARG A 178 -25.63 -2.66 -16.06
CA ARG A 178 -26.99 -2.10 -15.94
C ARG A 178 -27.00 -0.62 -15.59
N VAL A 179 -25.84 0.01 -15.36
CA VAL A 179 -25.79 1.41 -14.96
C VAL A 179 -26.01 2.35 -16.14
N ALA A 180 -26.76 3.42 -15.91
CA ALA A 180 -26.88 4.52 -16.86
C ALA A 180 -25.62 5.42 -16.90
N ARG A 181 -24.71 5.27 -15.92
CA ARG A 181 -23.53 6.13 -15.73
C ARG A 181 -22.42 5.41 -14.99
N LEU A 182 -21.21 5.51 -15.51
CA LEU A 182 -20.01 4.96 -14.88
C LEU A 182 -19.37 5.99 -13.94
N HIS A 183 -18.84 5.50 -12.81
CA HIS A 183 -18.09 6.30 -11.85
C HIS A 183 -16.66 5.77 -11.78
N ILE A 184 -15.71 6.53 -12.31
CA ILE A 184 -14.35 6.05 -12.61
C ILE A 184 -13.32 7.03 -12.05
N ARG A 185 -12.25 6.51 -11.44
CA ARG A 185 -11.11 7.33 -11.04
C ARG A 185 -10.39 7.85 -12.29
N PRO A 186 -9.93 9.11 -12.31
CA PRO A 186 -9.20 9.66 -13.45
C PRO A 186 -8.05 8.78 -13.95
N HIS A 187 -7.16 8.30 -13.08
CA HIS A 187 -6.03 7.47 -13.54
C HIS A 187 -6.45 6.07 -14.02
N HIS A 188 -7.61 5.56 -13.58
CA HIS A 188 -8.11 4.28 -14.07
C HIS A 188 -8.51 4.32 -15.56
N LEU A 189 -8.79 5.49 -16.12
CA LEU A 189 -8.95 5.65 -17.57
C LEU A 189 -7.68 5.21 -18.32
N MET A 190 -6.51 5.54 -17.76
CA MET A 190 -5.21 5.11 -18.29
C MET A 190 -4.94 3.63 -18.00
N CYS A 191 -5.33 3.12 -16.83
CA CYS A 191 -5.21 1.69 -16.52
C CYS A 191 -6.02 0.84 -17.50
N MET A 192 -7.24 1.23 -17.82
CA MET A 192 -8.06 0.57 -18.85
C MET A 192 -7.38 0.63 -20.23
N ALA A 193 -6.74 1.76 -20.57
CA ALA A 193 -5.98 1.85 -21.81
C ALA A 193 -4.77 0.89 -21.83
N CYS A 194 -3.97 0.81 -20.76
CA CYS A 194 -2.91 -0.18 -20.68
C CYS A 194 -3.45 -1.62 -20.75
N PHE A 195 -4.58 -1.88 -20.09
CA PHE A 195 -5.23 -3.19 -20.04
C PHE A 195 -5.71 -3.66 -21.41
N TYR A 196 -6.28 -2.76 -22.23
CA TYR A 196 -6.70 -3.06 -23.61
C TYR A 196 -5.56 -3.60 -24.48
N SER A 197 -4.36 -3.06 -24.30
CA SER A 197 -3.16 -3.43 -25.07
C SER A 197 -2.39 -4.64 -24.51
N ARG A 198 -3.01 -5.42 -23.62
CA ARG A 198 -2.49 -6.73 -23.19
C ARG A 198 -2.70 -7.75 -24.31
N GLN A 199 -1.93 -8.84 -24.25
CA GLN A 199 -2.06 -9.95 -25.21
C GLN A 199 -3.49 -10.54 -25.22
N THR A 200 -4.13 -10.60 -24.05
CA THR A 200 -5.50 -11.10 -23.91
C THR A 200 -6.39 -10.02 -23.30
N PHE A 201 -7.43 -9.62 -24.03
CA PHE A 201 -8.49 -8.75 -23.53
C PHE A 201 -9.64 -9.59 -22.97
N ALA A 202 -9.51 -9.99 -21.71
CA ALA A 202 -10.49 -10.82 -21.00
C ALA A 202 -10.64 -10.37 -19.53
N PRO A 203 -11.80 -10.61 -18.88
CA PRO A 203 -11.99 -10.32 -17.45
C PRO A 203 -10.90 -10.94 -16.57
N ILE A 204 -10.53 -10.24 -15.50
CA ILE A 204 -9.66 -10.78 -14.45
C ILE A 204 -10.34 -10.67 -13.07
N ALA A 205 -9.82 -11.43 -12.11
CA ALA A 205 -10.39 -11.49 -10.77
C ALA A 205 -10.14 -10.23 -9.92
N GLU A 206 -9.06 -9.48 -10.16
CA GLU A 206 -8.60 -8.40 -9.27
C GLU A 206 -9.24 -7.03 -9.50
N ASP A 207 -10.01 -6.83 -10.57
CA ASP A 207 -10.62 -5.54 -10.88
C ASP A 207 -11.81 -5.69 -11.85
N ASN A 208 -12.52 -4.58 -12.10
CA ASN A 208 -13.50 -4.47 -13.18
C ASN A 208 -13.02 -3.58 -14.35
N LEU A 209 -11.72 -3.59 -14.68
CA LEU A 209 -11.21 -2.82 -15.82
C LEU A 209 -11.82 -3.29 -17.14
N TYR A 210 -11.92 -4.61 -17.33
CA TYR A 210 -12.52 -5.20 -18.53
C TYR A 210 -13.96 -4.73 -18.71
N GLU A 211 -14.80 -4.86 -17.69
CA GLU A 211 -16.23 -4.57 -17.78
C GLU A 211 -16.49 -3.09 -18.03
N ALA A 212 -15.77 -2.21 -17.32
CA ALA A 212 -15.86 -0.77 -17.57
C ALA A 212 -15.51 -0.44 -19.02
N LEU A 213 -14.43 -1.05 -19.54
CA LEU A 213 -13.97 -0.80 -20.90
C LEU A 213 -14.92 -1.39 -21.96
N ASP A 214 -15.43 -2.59 -21.76
CA ASP A 214 -16.40 -3.24 -22.64
C ASP A 214 -17.69 -2.43 -22.76
N ILE A 215 -18.21 -1.91 -21.63
CA ILE A 215 -19.37 -1.01 -21.61
C ILE A 215 -19.10 0.25 -22.44
N MET A 216 -17.95 0.90 -22.24
CA MET A 216 -17.59 2.12 -22.98
C MET A 216 -17.37 1.86 -24.48
N ARG A 217 -16.92 0.67 -24.87
CA ARG A 217 -16.75 0.29 -26.29
C ARG A 217 -18.10 0.03 -26.97
N LYS A 218 -19.02 -0.66 -26.29
CA LYS A 218 -20.37 -0.94 -26.79
C LYS A 218 -21.26 0.29 -26.79
N ASN A 219 -21.03 1.21 -25.86
CA ASN A 219 -21.75 2.48 -25.76
C ASN A 219 -20.76 3.65 -25.54
N PRO A 220 -20.13 4.18 -26.60
CA PRO A 220 -19.17 5.28 -26.49
C PRO A 220 -19.77 6.60 -25.99
N VAL A 221 -21.09 6.72 -25.95
CA VAL A 221 -21.78 7.92 -25.43
C VAL A 221 -22.16 7.79 -23.95
N ILE A 222 -21.92 6.63 -23.32
CA ILE A 222 -22.24 6.45 -21.89
C ILE A 222 -21.59 7.54 -21.03
N PRO A 223 -22.34 8.20 -20.13
CA PRO A 223 -21.79 9.18 -19.22
C PRO A 223 -20.79 8.56 -18.24
N VAL A 224 -19.61 9.18 -18.10
CA VAL A 224 -18.57 8.81 -17.15
C VAL A 224 -18.29 9.98 -16.21
N THR A 225 -18.55 9.79 -14.92
CA THR A 225 -18.24 10.75 -13.87
C THR A 225 -16.89 10.44 -13.24
N LEU A 226 -16.02 11.45 -13.17
CA LEU A 226 -14.72 11.34 -12.52
C LEU A 226 -14.87 11.41 -10.99
N VAL A 227 -14.43 10.38 -10.28
CA VAL A 227 -14.60 10.29 -8.81
C VAL A 227 -13.28 10.20 -8.06
N ARG A 228 -13.31 10.63 -6.79
CA ARG A 228 -12.19 10.54 -5.84
C ARG A 228 -12.26 9.22 -5.07
N GLY A 229 -11.11 8.66 -4.70
CA GLY A 229 -11.04 7.40 -3.94
C GLY A 229 -11.44 6.20 -4.79
N CYS A 230 -11.77 5.07 -4.16
CA CYS A 230 -12.14 3.85 -4.89
C CYS A 230 -13.40 4.05 -5.77
N CYS A 231 -13.41 3.45 -6.96
CA CYS A 231 -14.50 3.58 -7.94
C CYS A 231 -15.02 2.20 -8.35
N MET A 232 -15.90 2.12 -9.35
CA MET A 232 -16.54 0.87 -9.82
C MET A 232 -15.56 -0.25 -10.23
N ILE A 233 -14.29 0.07 -10.45
CA ILE A 233 -13.23 -0.89 -10.80
C ILE A 233 -12.67 -1.62 -9.58
N CYS A 234 -12.65 -0.97 -8.41
CA CYS A 234 -12.01 -1.45 -7.19
C CYS A 234 -12.70 -2.60 -6.44
N PRO A 235 -14.03 -2.81 -6.49
CA PRO A 235 -14.71 -3.71 -5.56
C PRO A 235 -14.19 -5.15 -5.47
N PRO A 236 -13.62 -5.79 -6.50
CA PRO A 236 -13.06 -7.13 -6.36
C PRO A 236 -11.56 -7.15 -5.99
N CYS A 237 -10.90 -5.99 -5.92
CA CYS A 237 -9.47 -5.88 -5.64
C CYS A 237 -9.12 -6.35 -4.23
N SER A 238 -7.98 -7.04 -4.11
CA SER A 238 -7.39 -7.44 -2.82
C SER A 238 -7.05 -6.26 -1.90
N ALA A 239 -6.78 -5.09 -2.48
CA ALA A 239 -6.42 -3.87 -1.78
C ALA A 239 -7.64 -2.95 -1.48
N TYR A 240 -8.85 -3.34 -1.86
CA TYR A 240 -10.05 -2.59 -1.55
C TYR A 240 -10.60 -3.01 -0.18
N ASP A 241 -10.70 -2.05 0.73
CA ASP A 241 -11.37 -2.24 2.02
C ASP A 241 -12.84 -1.83 1.90
N ALA A 242 -13.73 -2.82 1.86
CA ALA A 242 -15.17 -2.60 1.70
C ALA A 242 -15.81 -1.88 2.89
N ALA A 243 -15.23 -1.99 4.10
CA ALA A 243 -15.78 -1.36 5.29
C ALA A 243 -15.55 0.16 5.29
N THR A 244 -14.41 0.61 4.75
CA THR A 244 -14.03 2.03 4.73
C THR A 244 -14.16 2.68 3.36
N GLY A 245 -14.28 1.89 2.30
CA GLY A 245 -14.25 2.36 0.91
C GLY A 245 -12.87 2.85 0.46
N LEU A 246 -11.80 2.51 1.19
CA LEU A 246 -10.44 2.98 0.94
C LEU A 246 -9.61 1.95 0.16
N CYS A 247 -8.63 2.47 -0.59
CA CYS A 247 -7.53 1.66 -1.09
C CYS A 247 -6.50 1.52 0.03
N VAL A 248 -6.29 0.29 0.47
CA VAL A 248 -5.34 -0.08 1.52
C VAL A 248 -4.13 -0.81 0.93
N GLY A 249 -3.89 -0.66 -0.37
CA GLY A 249 -2.72 -1.20 -1.03
C GLY A 249 -1.45 -0.68 -0.36
N GLY A 250 -0.50 -1.59 -0.12
CA GLY A 250 0.76 -1.26 0.52
C GLY A 250 1.62 -0.28 -0.27
N HIS A 251 2.80 0.04 0.27
CA HIS A 251 3.77 0.95 -0.36
C HIS A 251 3.18 2.33 -0.72
N GLY A 252 2.26 2.85 0.11
CA GLY A 252 1.62 4.15 -0.14
C GLY A 252 0.85 4.23 -1.46
N MET A 253 0.34 3.09 -1.98
CA MET A 253 -0.44 3.01 -3.22
C MET A 253 -1.58 4.03 -3.26
N SER A 254 -2.30 4.21 -2.15
CA SER A 254 -3.40 5.17 -2.04
C SER A 254 -2.97 6.61 -2.35
N LEU A 255 -1.83 7.04 -1.81
CA LEU A 255 -1.27 8.38 -2.02
C LEU A 255 -0.77 8.56 -3.46
N ARG A 256 -0.02 7.58 -3.98
CA ARG A 256 0.51 7.65 -5.34
C ARG A 256 -0.61 7.71 -6.37
N ASP A 257 -1.68 6.96 -6.17
CA ASP A 257 -2.82 6.92 -7.09
C ASP A 257 -3.68 8.18 -6.97
N GLN A 258 -3.77 8.79 -5.78
CA GLN A 258 -4.38 10.11 -5.64
C GLN A 258 -3.59 11.16 -6.44
N LYS A 259 -2.25 11.15 -6.37
CA LYS A 259 -1.43 12.08 -7.17
C LYS A 259 -1.64 11.87 -8.68
N LYS A 260 -1.67 10.62 -9.15
CA LYS A 260 -1.97 10.30 -10.56
C LYS A 260 -3.35 10.81 -10.97
N ASP A 261 -4.37 10.67 -10.13
CA ASP A 261 -5.70 11.21 -10.43
C ASP A 261 -5.66 12.71 -10.66
N LEU A 262 -5.00 13.45 -9.76
CA LEU A 262 -4.86 14.90 -9.85
C LEU A 262 -4.07 15.31 -11.11
N ASP A 263 -3.04 14.56 -11.48
CA ASP A 263 -2.28 14.83 -12.69
C ASP A 263 -3.12 14.60 -13.96
N VAL A 264 -3.93 13.54 -14.00
CA VAL A 264 -4.88 13.32 -15.10
C VAL A 264 -5.88 14.48 -15.16
N LEU A 265 -6.53 14.81 -14.04
CA LEU A 265 -7.50 15.90 -13.96
C LEU A 265 -6.92 17.23 -14.48
N ARG A 266 -5.72 17.61 -14.01
CA ARG A 266 -5.00 18.79 -14.48
C ARG A 266 -4.73 18.75 -15.99
N ARG A 267 -4.30 17.61 -16.52
CA ARG A 267 -4.01 17.46 -17.96
C ARG A 267 -5.27 17.54 -18.84
N LEU A 268 -6.41 17.09 -18.32
CA LEU A 268 -7.68 17.11 -19.03
C LEU A 268 -8.47 18.40 -18.84
N ASP A 269 -8.01 19.30 -17.97
CA ASP A 269 -8.74 20.50 -17.56
C ASP A 269 -10.13 20.13 -17.03
N LEU A 270 -10.15 19.24 -16.03
CA LEU A 270 -11.35 18.69 -15.41
C LEU A 270 -11.19 18.62 -13.89
N ASN A 271 -12.33 18.55 -13.21
CA ASN A 271 -12.47 18.36 -11.78
C ASN A 271 -13.14 17.01 -11.46
N TYR A 272 -12.98 16.55 -10.23
CA TYR A 272 -13.86 15.51 -9.70
C TYR A 272 -15.32 15.96 -9.79
N GLY A 273 -16.22 15.03 -10.13
CA GLY A 273 -17.64 15.29 -10.36
C GLY A 273 -17.97 15.68 -11.81
N ASN A 274 -17.00 16.10 -12.62
CA ASN A 274 -17.26 16.30 -14.05
C ASN A 274 -17.68 14.99 -14.71
N THR A 275 -18.66 15.11 -15.61
CA THR A 275 -19.27 13.98 -16.33
C THR A 275 -19.22 14.25 -17.82
N LEU A 276 -18.62 13.33 -18.58
CA LEU A 276 -18.52 13.42 -20.04
C LEU A 276 -18.87 12.07 -20.66
N PRO A 277 -19.34 12.03 -21.92
CA PRO A 277 -19.42 10.79 -22.68
C PRO A 277 -18.04 10.11 -22.76
N ALA A 278 -18.00 8.77 -22.67
CA ALA A 278 -16.76 8.00 -22.70
C ALA A 278 -15.86 8.34 -23.92
N ARG A 279 -16.45 8.51 -25.11
CA ARG A 279 -15.76 8.95 -26.33
C ARG A 279 -15.08 10.29 -26.16
N THR A 280 -15.79 11.28 -25.63
CA THR A 280 -15.26 12.63 -25.42
C THR A 280 -14.13 12.61 -24.41
N LEU A 281 -14.29 11.84 -23.34
CA LEU A 281 -13.30 11.70 -22.28
C LEU A 281 -12.01 11.04 -22.81
N TYR A 282 -12.11 9.95 -23.57
CA TYR A 282 -10.95 9.28 -24.14
C TYR A 282 -10.29 10.06 -25.28
N ALA A 283 -11.07 10.74 -26.14
CA ALA A 283 -10.51 11.63 -27.15
C ALA A 283 -9.69 12.75 -26.50
N ARG A 284 -10.19 13.32 -25.40
CA ARG A 284 -9.45 14.31 -24.61
C ARG A 284 -8.20 13.71 -23.96
N LEU A 285 -8.33 12.54 -23.33
CA LEU A 285 -7.22 11.82 -22.68
C LEU A 285 -6.06 11.58 -23.65
N PHE A 286 -6.35 10.98 -24.79
CA PHE A 286 -5.37 10.62 -25.81
C PHE A 286 -4.75 11.81 -26.53
N ARG A 287 -5.49 12.92 -26.65
CA ARG A 287 -4.94 14.18 -27.15
C ARG A 287 -3.98 14.83 -26.16
N ARG A 288 -4.32 14.83 -24.86
CA ARG A 288 -3.62 15.62 -23.83
C ARG A 288 -2.52 14.87 -23.09
N ILE A 289 -2.51 13.53 -23.12
CA ILE A 289 -1.52 12.69 -22.44
C ILE A 289 -0.98 11.71 -23.49
N ARG A 290 0.29 11.88 -23.89
CA ARG A 290 0.91 11.16 -25.01
C ARG A 290 1.51 9.84 -24.56
N SER A 291 1.98 9.75 -23.31
CA SER A 291 2.62 8.57 -22.74
C SER A 291 2.17 8.26 -21.32
N ALA A 292 2.22 6.98 -20.94
CA ALA A 292 2.07 6.58 -19.54
C ALA A 292 3.17 7.20 -18.64
N ARG A 293 4.35 7.53 -19.19
CA ARG A 293 5.44 8.18 -18.44
C ARG A 293 5.01 9.52 -17.84
N GLU A 294 4.16 10.29 -18.53
CA GLU A 294 3.73 11.62 -18.09
C GLU A 294 2.97 11.61 -16.76
N ILE A 295 2.26 10.52 -16.47
CA ILE A 295 1.41 10.38 -15.27
C ILE A 295 1.93 9.26 -14.39
N CYS A 296 1.96 8.03 -14.91
CA CYS A 296 2.34 6.83 -14.16
C CYS A 296 3.84 6.73 -13.92
N GLY A 297 4.65 7.49 -14.66
CA GLY A 297 6.08 7.69 -14.43
C GLY A 297 6.42 9.02 -13.78
N PHE A 298 5.43 9.80 -13.31
CA PHE A 298 5.65 11.14 -12.77
C PHE A 298 6.51 12.06 -13.66
N GLN A 299 6.29 11.99 -14.98
CA GLN A 299 6.96 12.74 -16.04
C GLN A 299 8.37 12.27 -16.37
N ASP A 300 9.24 12.13 -15.38
CA ASP A 300 10.66 11.80 -15.58
C ASP A 300 10.98 10.31 -15.49
N GLY A 301 10.06 9.48 -14.98
CA GLY A 301 10.29 8.05 -14.78
C GLY A 301 11.24 7.76 -13.60
N ILE A 302 11.48 8.71 -12.70
CA ILE A 302 12.38 8.55 -11.56
C ILE A 302 11.59 8.08 -10.34
N VAL A 303 12.00 6.95 -9.77
CA VAL A 303 11.49 6.45 -8.48
C VAL A 303 12.09 7.29 -7.36
N ARG A 304 11.24 8.01 -6.61
CA ARG A 304 11.65 8.91 -5.50
C ARG A 304 11.53 8.27 -4.12
N GLY A 305 11.53 6.95 -4.09
CA GLY A 305 11.30 6.14 -2.90
C GLY A 305 10.10 5.22 -3.05
N GLU A 306 9.91 4.37 -2.05
CA GLU A 306 8.93 3.28 -2.07
C GLU A 306 7.48 3.74 -2.29
N VAL A 307 7.09 4.83 -1.61
CA VAL A 307 5.77 5.45 -1.73
C VAL A 307 5.56 6.11 -3.10
N TRP A 308 6.65 6.44 -3.78
CA TRP A 308 6.67 7.14 -5.08
C TRP A 308 7.24 6.24 -6.18
N THR A 309 6.83 4.97 -6.17
CA THR A 309 7.10 4.02 -7.25
C THR A 309 6.29 4.32 -8.50
N ILE A 310 6.88 4.02 -9.66
CA ILE A 310 6.28 4.19 -10.98
C ILE A 310 5.64 2.89 -11.47
N CYS A 311 4.66 2.97 -12.38
CA CYS A 311 4.05 1.77 -12.94
C CYS A 311 5.01 1.05 -13.90
N ASP A 312 5.02 -0.29 -13.85
CA ASP A 312 5.81 -1.14 -14.74
C ASP A 312 5.43 -1.01 -16.22
N THR A 313 4.21 -0.58 -16.51
CA THR A 313 3.72 -0.41 -17.89
C THR A 313 4.35 0.75 -18.64
N ILE A 314 5.12 1.62 -17.97
CA ILE A 314 5.71 2.81 -18.61
C ILE A 314 6.70 2.41 -19.72
N THR A 315 7.44 1.32 -19.55
CA THR A 315 8.41 0.81 -20.53
C THR A 315 7.74 -0.04 -21.61
N LYS A 316 6.58 -0.63 -21.29
CA LYS A 316 5.85 -1.53 -22.18
C LYS A 316 5.08 -0.82 -23.30
N ARG A 317 5.00 0.51 -23.26
CA ARG A 317 4.29 1.38 -24.22
C ARG A 317 2.84 0.96 -24.52
N ALA A 318 2.17 0.32 -23.55
CA ALA A 318 0.82 -0.22 -23.73
C ALA A 318 -0.23 0.88 -23.88
N TYR A 319 -0.08 1.96 -23.11
CA TYR A 319 -0.95 3.13 -23.20
C TYR A 319 -0.87 3.77 -24.59
N GLU A 320 0.33 3.90 -25.15
CA GLU A 320 0.61 4.49 -26.45
C GLU A 320 -0.03 3.68 -27.58
N ARG A 321 0.02 2.34 -27.53
CA ARG A 321 -0.67 1.49 -28.51
C ARG A 321 -2.20 1.66 -28.46
N SER A 322 -2.77 1.71 -27.25
CA SER A 322 -4.21 1.95 -27.07
C SER A 322 -4.62 3.34 -27.54
N ARG A 323 -3.78 4.34 -27.31
CA ARG A 323 -3.94 5.69 -27.81
C ARG A 323 -4.02 5.72 -29.33
N SER A 324 -3.08 5.05 -30.02
CA SER A 324 -3.05 5.02 -31.49
C SER A 324 -4.26 4.30 -32.10
N SER A 325 -4.79 3.27 -31.44
CA SER A 325 -5.96 2.52 -31.94
C SER A 325 -7.32 3.12 -31.53
N GLY A 326 -7.34 4.12 -30.64
CA GLY A 326 -8.57 4.68 -30.08
C GLY A 326 -9.41 3.70 -29.24
N MET A 327 -8.92 2.47 -29.04
CA MET A 327 -9.57 1.35 -28.35
C MET A 327 -10.98 0.98 -28.86
N GLY A 328 -11.33 1.39 -30.07
CA GLY A 328 -12.70 1.29 -30.57
C GLY A 328 -13.72 2.17 -29.84
N ILE A 329 -13.26 3.16 -29.06
CA ILE A 329 -14.10 4.16 -28.38
C ILE A 329 -14.04 5.49 -29.13
N VAL A 330 -12.81 5.90 -29.47
CA VAL A 330 -12.52 7.10 -30.26
C VAL A 330 -12.41 6.64 -31.71
N ARG A 331 -13.55 6.61 -32.40
CA ARG A 331 -13.63 6.45 -33.86
C ARG A 331 -14.08 7.75 -34.47
#